data_AF-A0A6N1YFJ0-F1
#
_entry.id   AF-A0A6N1YFJ0-F1
#
_cell.length_a   1.000
_cell.length_b   1.000
_cell.length_c   1.000
_cell.angle_alpha   90.00
_cell.angle_beta   90.00
_cell.angle_gamma   90.00
#
_symmetry.space_group_name_H-M   'P 1'
#
loop_
_entity.id
_entity.type
_entity.pdbx_description
1 polymer ?
#
loop_
_entity_poly.entity_id
_entity_poly.type
_entity_poly.pdbx_seq_one_letter_code
_entity_poly.pdbx_strand_id
1 'polypeptide(L)'
;MLSDSFTDKSLHFFGIAGEREQSISFQYPVEIVQIFSAEGKDVAQGELMLEVKRYDLNNDLTVLAQEIRGYELQKQETDSTIGSQLTGLNAKKQAISADMDYQIHILELRLKINADMMNSISASKLAKADLADSVELNDLKRKRYFLIQGVQTEIDRLTEQLNTQNRPIDTQLKALLQHQDELRRQNVNLKVSAQFDGRVGSVYFKPGELVSPFQPIITVHSRTPRYIKGYIHENILNDVKVGQAVWVKSIASNQHEKPFKGVVESLGNRIVEYPERLKKNPLVPAWGREIRVRLETLDQPLLFGEKVQVFLENPEHSSQWFSIFGEARASGRNVLKKQMFTEIESSSASINANKIEASGILWNPKEEHYLLVSDEQYKRQTSIFIMEEAGVISAGLALDADDINDLESISRDGGYVYVLSSLSHNKHGRLKRKRKKLMRFRYQSQRVTEQQDIDLYAVLKQLSKQSKKTSLTLFLEQAIIERSLDIESHLVLNNALYLGFKSPFLGADKTLIIKVTDVNALFGGTAPKAEIWRTINLHDPESGEPMRLSDMIQSGGQWFFLSVSHSSVKKSVLWHYLPEEGRLKMIQQFLGVKAEGIAYRSEKSLLTVVFDEGNNKSSKYLSIPFREYKGKS
;
A
#
# COMPACT_ATOMS: atom_id res chain seq x y z
N MET A 1 22.99 -15.74 -30.47
CA MET A 1 21.86 -15.90 -31.42
C MET A 1 20.59 -15.44 -30.73
N LEU A 2 19.72 -14.76 -31.47
CA LEU A 2 18.30 -14.64 -31.23
C LEU A 2 17.67 -15.91 -30.71
N SER A 3 16.58 -15.92 -29.96
CA SER A 3 15.78 -14.85 -29.38
C SER A 3 14.83 -15.52 -28.39
N ASP A 4 14.61 -14.85 -27.26
CA ASP A 4 13.35 -14.82 -26.54
C ASP A 4 12.76 -16.08 -25.85
N SER A 5 12.29 -15.90 -24.61
CA SER A 5 10.84 -15.92 -24.34
C SER A 5 10.46 -15.49 -22.91
N PHE A 6 10.00 -14.24 -22.84
CA PHE A 6 8.84 -13.77 -22.06
C PHE A 6 8.86 -13.90 -20.53
N THR A 7 9.93 -13.39 -19.92
CA THR A 7 9.76 -12.34 -18.89
C THR A 7 9.75 -10.99 -19.60
N ASP A 8 8.63 -10.61 -20.24
CA ASP A 8 8.53 -9.23 -20.72
C ASP A 8 8.18 -8.35 -19.52
N LYS A 9 9.18 -8.09 -18.68
CA LYS A 9 9.28 -6.76 -18.07
C LYS A 9 9.28 -5.82 -19.26
N SER A 10 8.18 -5.12 -19.48
CA SER A 10 8.20 -4.07 -20.48
C SER A 10 9.12 -2.97 -19.94
N LEU A 11 10.39 -3.02 -20.37
CA LEU A 11 11.37 -1.95 -20.15
C LEU A 11 10.93 -0.65 -20.81
N HIS A 12 9.84 -0.70 -21.57
CA HIS A 12 9.18 0.44 -22.13
C HIS A 12 7.65 0.35 -22.02
N PHE A 13 6.99 1.49 -22.09
CA PHE A 13 5.54 1.62 -22.20
C PHE A 13 5.20 2.72 -23.20
N PHE A 14 3.96 2.74 -23.68
CA PHE A 14 3.51 3.74 -24.64
C PHE A 14 2.89 4.93 -23.94
N GLY A 15 3.06 6.10 -24.53
CA GLY A 15 2.42 7.31 -24.07
C GLY A 15 2.02 8.22 -25.22
N ILE A 16 1.31 9.26 -24.84
CA ILE A 16 0.93 10.36 -25.74
C ILE A 16 1.54 11.63 -25.19
N ALA A 17 2.17 12.41 -26.06
CA ALA A 17 2.63 13.76 -25.73
C ALA A 17 1.45 14.62 -25.29
N GLY A 18 1.46 15.01 -24.01
CA GLY A 18 0.36 15.67 -23.35
C GLY A 18 0.37 17.18 -23.62
N GLU A 19 -0.82 17.71 -23.83
CA GLU A 19 -1.07 19.14 -23.93
C GLU A 19 -1.45 19.70 -22.56
N ARG A 20 -0.88 20.84 -22.17
CA ARG A 20 -1.43 21.61 -21.05
C ARG A 20 -2.42 22.60 -21.63
N GLU A 21 -3.65 22.49 -21.20
CA GLU A 21 -4.69 23.48 -21.46
C GLU A 21 -5.03 24.17 -20.13
N GLN A 22 -5.04 25.50 -20.15
CA GLN A 22 -5.59 26.32 -19.09
C GLN A 22 -6.86 26.95 -19.63
N SER A 23 -8.01 26.57 -19.08
CA SER A 23 -9.28 27.24 -19.31
C SER A 23 -9.57 28.18 -18.15
N ILE A 24 -9.70 29.47 -18.43
CA ILE A 24 -9.98 30.50 -17.42
C ILE A 24 -11.49 30.66 -17.31
N SER A 25 -12.05 30.28 -16.16
CA SER A 25 -13.46 30.48 -15.83
C SER A 25 -13.61 30.83 -14.35
N PHE A 26 -14.78 31.37 -13.99
CA PHE A 26 -15.10 31.78 -12.62
C PHE A 26 -16.35 31.06 -12.14
N GLN A 27 -16.44 30.76 -10.84
CA GLN A 27 -17.60 30.08 -10.24
C GLN A 27 -18.81 31.01 -10.04
N TYR A 28 -18.65 32.29 -10.35
CA TYR A 28 -19.62 33.36 -10.18
C TYR A 28 -19.64 34.21 -11.46
N PRO A 29 -20.73 34.95 -11.72
CA PRO A 29 -20.80 35.82 -12.87
C PRO A 29 -19.76 36.93 -12.77
N VAL A 30 -19.05 37.19 -13.87
CA VAL A 30 -18.03 38.24 -13.94
C VAL A 30 -18.21 39.10 -15.18
N GLU A 31 -17.89 40.37 -15.06
CA GLU A 31 -17.80 41.32 -16.15
C GLU A 31 -16.34 41.44 -16.59
N ILE A 32 -16.08 41.33 -17.89
CA ILE A 32 -14.73 41.49 -18.43
C ILE A 32 -14.35 42.97 -18.42
N VAL A 33 -13.37 43.37 -17.61
CA VAL A 33 -12.87 44.74 -17.60
C VAL A 33 -11.93 44.97 -18.78
N GLN A 34 -10.93 44.11 -18.92
CA GLN A 34 -9.95 44.21 -19.97
C GLN A 34 -9.31 42.86 -20.30
N ILE A 35 -9.07 42.63 -21.59
CA ILE A 35 -8.33 41.48 -22.09
C ILE A 35 -7.01 41.99 -22.67
N PHE A 36 -5.89 41.48 -22.15
CA PHE A 36 -4.54 41.87 -22.56
C PHE A 36 -3.92 40.91 -23.59
N SER A 37 -4.54 39.75 -23.79
CA SER A 37 -4.03 38.71 -24.67
C SER A 37 -5.04 38.36 -25.77
N ALA A 38 -4.61 38.47 -27.02
CA ALA A 38 -5.42 38.15 -28.20
C ALA A 38 -5.27 36.67 -28.61
N GLU A 39 -6.24 36.15 -29.36
CA GLU A 39 -6.15 34.81 -29.95
C GLU A 39 -4.87 34.64 -30.78
N GLY A 40 -4.21 33.49 -30.63
CA GLY A 40 -2.93 33.21 -31.28
C GLY A 40 -1.71 33.92 -30.69
N LYS A 41 -1.88 34.85 -29.73
CA LYS A 41 -0.77 35.51 -29.05
C LYS A 41 -0.03 34.53 -28.15
N ASP A 42 1.28 34.66 -28.19
CA ASP A 42 2.26 33.97 -27.38
C ASP A 42 2.37 34.65 -25.99
N VAL A 43 2.11 33.90 -24.91
CA VAL A 43 2.13 34.41 -23.51
C VAL A 43 3.19 33.71 -22.67
N ALA A 44 3.85 34.46 -21.78
CA ALA A 44 4.83 33.92 -20.82
C ALA A 44 4.19 33.60 -19.46
N GLN A 45 4.75 32.65 -18.70
CA GLN A 45 4.30 32.36 -17.34
C GLN A 45 4.31 33.63 -16.48
N GLY A 46 3.18 33.94 -15.85
CA GLY A 46 2.98 35.13 -15.02
C GLY A 46 2.52 36.38 -15.77
N GLU A 47 2.46 36.36 -17.11
CA GLU A 47 1.93 37.48 -17.91
C GLU A 47 0.44 37.68 -17.63
N LEU A 48 0.03 38.93 -17.43
CA LEU A 48 -1.38 39.29 -17.20
C LEU A 48 -2.16 39.12 -18.50
N MET A 49 -3.23 38.33 -18.46
CA MET A 49 -4.05 38.04 -19.65
C MET A 49 -5.43 38.68 -19.57
N LEU A 50 -5.99 38.76 -18.37
CA LEU A 50 -7.38 39.12 -18.15
C LEU A 50 -7.54 39.87 -16.83
N GLU A 51 -8.36 40.90 -16.84
CA GLU A 51 -8.88 41.56 -15.66
C GLU A 51 -10.40 41.49 -15.69
N VAL A 52 -10.99 40.92 -14.64
CA VAL A 52 -12.44 40.84 -14.48
C VAL A 52 -12.91 41.47 -13.18
N LYS A 53 -14.18 41.84 -13.17
CA LYS A 53 -14.88 42.38 -12.00
C LYS A 53 -16.09 41.51 -11.71
N ARG A 54 -16.38 41.28 -10.43
CA ARG A 54 -17.60 40.61 -9.99
C ARG A 54 -18.72 41.65 -9.84
N TYR A 55 -19.81 41.51 -10.59
CA TYR A 55 -20.89 42.53 -10.63
C TYR A 55 -21.86 42.45 -9.44
N ASP A 56 -22.22 41.23 -9.04
CA ASP A 56 -23.14 40.92 -7.92
C ASP A 56 -22.55 41.27 -6.54
N LEU A 57 -21.23 41.20 -6.39
CA LEU A 57 -20.54 41.39 -5.10
C LEU A 57 -20.79 42.76 -4.44
N ASN A 58 -20.89 43.82 -5.25
CA ASN A 58 -21.15 45.16 -4.71
C ASN A 58 -22.56 45.24 -4.10
N ASN A 59 -23.54 44.59 -4.73
CA ASN A 59 -24.89 44.50 -4.20
C ASN A 59 -24.92 43.67 -2.92
N ASP A 60 -24.28 42.50 -2.91
CA ASP A 60 -24.23 41.62 -1.75
C ASP A 60 -23.54 42.28 -0.54
N LEU A 61 -22.41 42.95 -0.77
CA LEU A 61 -21.72 43.73 0.27
C LEU A 61 -22.58 44.88 0.79
N THR A 62 -23.39 45.50 -0.07
CA THR A 62 -24.31 46.58 0.32
C THR A 62 -25.44 46.04 1.18
N VAL A 63 -26.09 44.94 0.77
CA VAL A 63 -27.14 44.26 1.55
C VAL A 63 -26.60 43.85 2.91
N LEU A 64 -25.43 43.19 2.94
CA LEU A 64 -24.80 42.74 4.18
C LEU A 64 -24.43 43.91 5.10
N ALA A 65 -23.96 45.04 4.54
CA ALA A 65 -23.68 46.24 5.32
C ALA A 65 -24.95 46.84 5.95
N GLN A 66 -26.09 46.77 5.25
CA GLN A 66 -27.38 47.20 5.81
C GLN A 66 -27.84 46.29 6.94
N GLU A 67 -27.68 44.97 6.79
CA GLU A 67 -28.01 44.00 7.85
C GLU A 67 -27.14 44.19 9.10
N ILE A 68 -25.81 44.32 8.93
CA ILE A 68 -24.87 44.63 10.01
C ILE A 68 -25.31 45.91 10.74
N ARG A 69 -25.58 46.98 9.99
CA ARG A 69 -26.04 48.25 10.55
C ARG A 69 -27.36 48.12 11.29
N GLY A 70 -28.29 47.30 10.80
CA GLY A 70 -29.55 47.02 11.47
C GLY A 70 -29.35 46.37 12.84
N TYR A 71 -28.49 45.34 12.92
CA TYR A 71 -28.14 44.70 14.19
C TYR A 71 -27.35 45.62 15.14
N GLU A 72 -26.46 46.46 14.62
CA GLU A 72 -25.75 47.46 15.43
C GLU A 72 -26.70 48.49 16.04
N LEU A 73 -27.68 48.98 15.26
CA LEU A 73 -28.71 49.90 15.75
C LEU A 73 -29.59 49.24 16.82
N GLN A 74 -30.02 48.00 16.60
CA GLN A 74 -30.80 47.24 17.57
C GLN A 74 -30.03 47.04 18.89
N LYS A 75 -28.73 46.73 18.80
CA LYS A 75 -27.86 46.61 19.97
C LYS A 75 -27.72 47.95 20.69
N GLN A 76 -27.46 49.03 19.94
CA GLN A 76 -27.33 50.37 20.49
C GLN A 76 -28.61 50.84 21.19
N GLU A 77 -29.79 50.53 20.64
CA GLU A 77 -31.08 50.84 21.25
C GLU A 77 -31.25 50.07 22.57
N THR A 78 -30.94 48.78 22.57
CA THR A 78 -31.01 47.92 23.77
C THR A 78 -30.04 48.41 24.86
N ASP A 79 -28.80 48.70 24.50
CA ASP A 79 -27.75 49.23 25.38
C ASP A 79 -28.14 50.59 25.97
N SER A 80 -28.73 51.48 25.16
CA SER A 80 -29.19 52.80 25.59
C SER A 80 -30.38 52.71 26.55
N THR A 81 -31.41 51.94 26.19
CA THR A 81 -32.62 51.82 27.00
C THR A 81 -32.31 51.16 28.35
N ILE A 82 -31.63 50.02 28.38
CA ILE A 82 -31.29 49.35 29.64
C ILE A 82 -30.17 50.10 30.39
N GLY A 83 -29.20 50.67 29.69
CA GLY A 83 -28.13 51.48 30.29
C GLY A 83 -28.66 52.71 31.02
N SER A 84 -29.69 53.37 30.48
CA SER A 84 -30.36 54.49 31.16
C SER A 84 -31.06 54.05 32.46
N GLN A 85 -31.71 52.89 32.45
CA GLN A 85 -32.36 52.29 33.63
C GLN A 85 -31.32 51.92 34.70
N LEU A 86 -30.22 51.28 34.29
CA LEU A 86 -29.11 50.94 35.18
C LEU A 86 -28.47 52.19 35.80
N THR A 87 -28.29 53.26 35.03
CA THR A 87 -27.79 54.54 35.53
C THR A 87 -28.73 55.14 36.56
N GLY A 88 -30.04 55.10 36.31
CA GLY A 88 -31.07 55.53 37.26
C GLY A 88 -31.08 54.73 38.56
N LEU A 89 -30.96 53.39 38.48
CA LEU A 89 -30.89 52.53 39.66
C LEU A 89 -29.59 52.73 40.45
N ASN A 90 -28.47 52.96 39.77
CA ASN A 90 -27.21 53.28 40.44
C ASN A 90 -27.29 54.63 41.18
N ALA A 91 -27.88 55.65 40.58
CA ALA A 91 -28.13 56.92 41.24
C ALA A 91 -29.07 56.75 42.46
N LYS A 92 -30.14 55.95 42.32
CA LYS A 92 -31.05 55.61 43.41
C LYS A 92 -30.33 54.88 44.56
N LYS A 93 -29.48 53.90 44.24
CA LYS A 93 -28.65 53.17 45.21
C LYS A 93 -27.72 54.12 45.97
N GLN A 94 -27.07 55.05 45.27
CA GLN A 94 -26.20 56.06 45.88
C GLN A 94 -26.97 57.01 46.79
N ALA A 95 -28.14 57.50 46.36
CA ALA A 95 -28.99 58.37 47.16
C ALA A 95 -29.47 57.66 48.45
N ILE A 96 -29.93 56.40 48.34
CA ILE A 96 -30.33 55.58 49.49
C ILE A 96 -29.14 55.36 50.45
N SER A 97 -27.95 55.05 49.91
CA SER A 97 -26.76 54.88 50.76
C SER A 97 -26.43 56.16 51.49
N ALA A 98 -26.35 57.30 50.80
CA ALA A 98 -25.99 58.58 51.39
C ALA A 98 -26.97 59.04 52.47
N ASP A 99 -28.29 58.89 52.24
CA ASP A 99 -29.32 59.21 53.24
C ASP A 99 -29.21 58.33 54.49
N MET A 100 -29.05 57.01 54.30
CA MET A 100 -28.88 56.07 55.41
C MET A 100 -27.56 56.28 56.16
N ASP A 101 -26.47 56.56 55.45
CA ASP A 101 -25.15 56.83 56.03
C ASP A 101 -25.18 58.13 56.86
N TYR A 102 -25.91 59.15 56.41
CA TYR A 102 -26.14 60.38 57.17
C TYR A 102 -26.93 60.13 58.47
N GLN A 103 -28.03 59.36 58.40
CA GLN A 103 -28.83 59.01 59.58
C GLN A 103 -28.02 58.19 60.59
N ILE A 104 -27.25 57.21 60.11
CA ILE A 104 -26.33 56.41 60.93
C ILE A 104 -25.29 57.34 61.59
N HIS A 105 -24.70 58.27 60.84
CA HIS A 105 -23.68 59.17 61.36
C HIS A 105 -24.20 60.10 62.48
N ILE A 106 -25.39 60.68 62.32
CA ILE A 106 -26.02 61.50 63.38
C ILE A 106 -26.20 60.68 64.66
N LEU A 107 -26.70 59.45 64.52
CA LEU A 107 -26.95 58.59 65.68
C LEU A 107 -25.65 58.13 66.34
N GLU A 108 -24.61 57.84 65.56
CA GLU A 108 -23.26 57.52 66.05
C GLU A 108 -22.62 58.69 66.80
N LEU A 109 -22.77 59.92 66.31
CA LEU A 109 -22.31 61.12 67.01
C LEU A 109 -23.06 61.30 68.34
N ARG A 110 -24.38 61.08 68.36
CA ARG A 110 -25.19 61.16 69.59
C ARG A 110 -24.73 60.14 70.63
N LEU A 111 -24.55 58.88 70.22
CA LEU A 111 -24.04 57.81 71.08
C LEU A 111 -22.64 58.14 71.63
N LYS A 112 -21.76 58.68 70.80
CA LYS A 112 -20.42 59.10 71.22
C LYS A 112 -20.47 60.21 72.27
N ILE A 113 -21.28 61.25 72.05
CA ILE A 113 -21.46 62.34 73.01
C ILE A 113 -22.05 61.81 74.32
N ASN A 114 -23.05 60.93 74.26
CA ASN A 114 -23.64 60.29 75.43
C ASN A 114 -22.60 59.48 76.22
N ALA A 115 -21.73 58.72 75.54
CA ALA A 115 -20.65 57.95 76.15
C ALA A 115 -19.59 58.86 76.80
N ASP A 116 -19.18 59.94 76.14
CA ASP A 116 -18.23 60.93 76.67
C ASP A 116 -18.81 61.66 77.91
N MET A 117 -20.11 61.97 77.90
CA MET A 117 -20.82 62.56 79.05
C MET A 117 -20.99 61.58 80.21
N MET A 118 -21.22 60.30 79.93
CA MET A 118 -21.36 59.24 80.94
C MET A 118 -20.06 59.04 81.75
N ASN A 119 -18.90 59.35 81.17
CA ASN A 119 -17.63 59.38 81.88
C ASN A 119 -17.49 60.58 82.84
N SER A 120 -18.40 61.57 82.80
CA SER A 120 -18.31 62.83 83.55
C SER A 120 -19.41 63.07 84.61
N ILE A 121 -20.56 62.36 84.58
CA ILE A 121 -21.70 62.58 85.50
C ILE A 121 -22.45 61.27 85.86
N SER A 122 -22.96 61.16 87.09
CA SER A 122 -23.66 60.02 87.71
C SER A 122 -24.69 59.26 86.82
N ALA A 123 -24.63 57.93 86.91
CA ALA A 123 -24.86 56.98 85.82
C ALA A 123 -26.30 56.44 85.57
N SER A 124 -27.34 56.81 86.31
CA SER A 124 -28.58 55.99 86.32
C SER A 124 -29.66 56.34 85.27
N LYS A 125 -29.74 57.59 84.77
CA LYS A 125 -30.70 57.98 83.71
C LYS A 125 -30.13 57.86 82.29
N LEU A 126 -28.81 57.93 82.13
CA LEU A 126 -28.12 57.90 80.83
C LEU A 126 -28.02 56.48 80.24
N ALA A 127 -27.89 55.44 81.08
CA ALA A 127 -27.72 54.05 80.63
C ALA A 127 -28.94 53.46 79.87
N LYS A 128 -30.17 53.93 80.14
CA LYS A 128 -31.37 53.50 79.41
C LYS A 128 -31.50 54.14 78.03
N ALA A 129 -31.02 55.38 77.87
CA ALA A 129 -31.03 56.08 76.58
C ALA A 129 -29.98 55.49 75.63
N ASP A 130 -28.80 55.15 76.16
CA ASP A 130 -27.70 54.55 75.40
C ASP A 130 -28.05 53.16 74.82
N LEU A 131 -28.76 52.33 75.59
CA LEU A 131 -29.22 51.02 75.11
C LEU A 131 -30.26 51.16 73.98
N ALA A 132 -31.19 52.12 74.07
CA ALA A 132 -32.20 52.35 73.05
C ALA A 132 -31.60 52.87 71.73
N ASP A 133 -30.71 53.86 71.81
CA ASP A 133 -30.00 54.43 70.65
C ASP A 133 -29.10 53.37 69.97
N SER A 134 -28.51 52.45 70.73
CA SER A 134 -27.69 51.35 70.17
C SER A 134 -28.51 50.30 69.40
N VAL A 135 -29.74 50.03 69.84
CA VAL A 135 -30.68 49.12 69.15
C VAL A 135 -31.18 49.77 67.85
N GLU A 136 -31.49 51.06 67.88
CA GLU A 136 -31.90 51.84 66.72
C GLU A 136 -30.79 51.93 65.67
N LEU A 137 -29.53 52.09 66.08
CA LEU A 137 -28.36 52.06 65.18
C LEU A 137 -28.26 50.73 64.42
N ASN A 138 -28.46 49.60 65.11
CA ASN A 138 -28.42 48.28 64.48
C ASN A 138 -29.62 48.03 63.56
N ASP A 139 -30.78 48.62 63.85
CA ASP A 139 -31.95 48.58 62.96
C ASP A 139 -31.70 49.40 61.68
N LEU A 140 -31.17 50.62 61.80
CA LEU A 140 -30.79 51.46 60.66
C LEU A 140 -29.72 50.80 59.77
N LYS A 141 -28.69 50.19 60.38
CA LYS A 141 -27.67 49.43 59.64
C LYS A 141 -28.27 48.25 58.87
N ARG A 142 -29.23 47.52 59.46
CA ARG A 142 -29.97 46.44 58.79
C ARG A 142 -30.89 46.95 57.68
N LYS A 143 -31.63 48.04 57.92
CA LYS A 143 -32.48 48.70 56.90
C LYS A 143 -31.65 49.14 55.69
N ARG A 144 -30.52 49.82 55.93
CA ARG A 144 -29.58 50.19 54.86
C ARG A 144 -29.13 48.99 54.04
N TYR A 145 -28.74 47.91 54.71
CA TYR A 145 -28.35 46.67 54.04
C TYR A 145 -29.48 46.15 53.13
N PHE A 146 -30.70 45.94 53.66
CA PHE A 146 -31.81 45.40 52.86
C PHE A 146 -32.25 46.31 51.71
N LEU A 147 -32.25 47.64 51.93
CA LEU A 147 -32.59 48.60 50.87
C LEU A 147 -31.56 48.60 49.74
N ILE A 148 -30.26 48.59 50.08
CA ILE A 148 -29.19 48.51 49.08
C ILE A 148 -29.23 47.17 48.35
N GLN A 149 -29.45 46.05 49.06
CA GLN A 149 -29.55 44.72 48.47
C GLN A 149 -30.76 44.60 47.52
N GLY A 150 -31.90 45.22 47.85
CA GLY A 150 -33.06 45.25 46.97
C GLY A 150 -32.76 45.93 45.64
N VAL A 151 -32.15 47.12 45.68
CA VAL A 151 -31.75 47.85 44.46
C VAL A 151 -30.62 47.12 43.71
N GLN A 152 -29.69 46.49 44.43
CA GLN A 152 -28.63 45.69 43.81
C GLN A 152 -29.20 44.50 43.03
N THR A 153 -30.19 43.81 43.59
CA THR A 153 -30.86 42.68 42.91
C THR A 153 -31.54 43.15 41.61
N GLU A 154 -32.11 44.35 41.61
CA GLU A 154 -32.73 44.95 40.42
C GLU A 154 -31.69 45.31 39.35
N ILE A 155 -30.52 45.85 39.77
CA ILE A 155 -29.36 46.10 38.91
C ILE A 155 -28.86 44.78 38.28
N ASP A 156 -28.69 43.74 39.09
CA ASP A 156 -28.18 42.43 38.62
C ASP A 156 -29.16 41.80 37.61
N ARG A 157 -30.47 41.89 37.89
CA ARG A 157 -31.51 41.41 36.97
C ARG A 157 -31.50 42.14 35.62
N LEU A 158 -31.41 43.47 35.63
CA LEU A 158 -31.34 44.25 34.38
C LEU A 158 -30.03 44.03 33.64
N THR A 159 -28.92 43.83 34.35
CA THR A 159 -27.63 43.51 33.75
C THR A 159 -27.68 42.13 33.08
N GLU A 160 -28.30 41.13 33.71
CA GLU A 160 -28.51 39.82 33.10
C GLU A 160 -29.47 39.89 31.90
N GLN A 161 -30.53 40.71 32.00
CA GLN A 161 -31.43 40.96 30.88
C GLN A 161 -30.69 41.59 29.68
N LEU A 162 -29.80 42.56 29.93
CA LEU A 162 -28.96 43.16 28.89
C LEU A 162 -28.08 42.11 28.21
N ASN A 163 -27.37 41.31 29.00
CA ASN A 163 -26.48 40.27 28.49
C ASN A 163 -27.25 39.21 27.67
N THR A 164 -28.42 38.78 28.15
CA THR A 164 -29.25 37.78 27.46
C THR A 164 -29.85 38.31 26.15
N GLN A 165 -30.21 39.59 26.08
CA GLN A 165 -30.68 40.23 24.84
C GLN A 165 -29.56 40.51 23.84
N ASN A 166 -28.37 40.90 24.30
CA ASN A 166 -27.24 41.20 23.43
C ASN A 166 -26.52 39.96 22.89
N ARG A 167 -26.44 38.87 23.66
CA ARG A 167 -25.75 37.63 23.26
C ARG A 167 -26.16 37.08 21.88
N PRO A 168 -27.46 36.96 21.53
CA PRO A 168 -27.85 36.53 20.19
C PRO A 168 -27.44 37.55 19.12
N ILE A 169 -27.58 38.85 19.40
CA ILE A 169 -27.19 39.93 18.46
C ILE A 169 -25.68 39.89 18.19
N ASP A 170 -24.85 39.76 19.23
CA ASP A 170 -23.40 39.64 19.11
C ASP A 170 -22.98 38.41 18.29
N THR A 171 -23.72 37.30 18.46
CA THR A 171 -23.47 36.08 17.70
C THR A 171 -23.78 36.28 16.22
N GLN A 172 -24.91 36.93 15.89
CA GLN A 172 -25.27 37.27 14.50
C GLN A 172 -24.31 38.26 13.88
N LEU A 173 -23.98 39.34 14.60
CA LEU A 173 -23.05 40.37 14.14
C LEU A 173 -21.68 39.77 13.81
N LYS A 174 -21.17 38.86 14.67
CA LYS A 174 -19.92 38.15 14.41
C LYS A 174 -19.99 37.29 13.14
N ALA A 175 -21.09 36.58 12.91
CA ALA A 175 -21.27 35.77 11.71
C ALA A 175 -21.32 36.65 10.43
N LEU A 176 -22.05 37.76 10.46
CA LEU A 176 -22.18 38.69 9.34
C LEU A 176 -20.85 39.39 9.03
N LEU A 177 -20.08 39.80 10.04
CA LEU A 177 -18.75 40.38 9.87
C LEU A 177 -17.78 39.38 9.24
N GLN A 178 -17.80 38.12 9.68
CA GLN A 178 -16.99 37.06 9.07
C GLN A 178 -17.36 36.84 7.60
N HIS A 179 -18.65 36.86 7.27
CA HIS A 179 -19.13 36.75 5.90
C HIS A 179 -18.69 37.95 5.04
N GLN A 180 -18.74 39.17 5.59
CA GLN A 180 -18.29 40.38 4.92
C GLN A 180 -16.80 40.31 4.59
N ASP A 181 -15.97 39.83 5.53
CA ASP A 181 -14.53 39.68 5.32
C ASP A 181 -14.20 38.58 4.30
N GLU A 182 -15.01 37.52 4.23
CA GLU A 182 -14.91 36.53 3.16
C GLU A 182 -15.20 37.15 1.78
N LEU A 183 -16.31 37.87 1.65
CA LEU A 183 -16.68 38.53 0.40
C LEU A 183 -15.65 39.60 -0.02
N ARG A 184 -15.10 40.37 0.92
CA ARG A 184 -14.02 41.34 0.63
C ARG A 184 -12.73 40.67 0.16
N ARG A 185 -12.37 39.52 0.72
CA ARG A 185 -11.20 38.75 0.24
C ARG A 185 -11.40 38.23 -1.18
N GLN A 186 -12.63 37.85 -1.54
CA GLN A 186 -12.98 37.50 -2.93
C GLN A 186 -12.92 38.72 -3.87
N ASN A 187 -12.95 39.95 -3.34
CA ASN A 187 -12.96 41.21 -4.11
C ASN A 187 -11.57 41.72 -4.53
N VAL A 188 -10.50 40.98 -4.26
CA VAL A 188 -9.18 41.39 -4.74
C VAL A 188 -9.16 41.17 -6.25
N ASN A 189 -9.13 42.28 -7.01
CA ASN A 189 -9.08 42.36 -8.47
C ASN A 189 -8.66 41.05 -9.13
N LEU A 190 -9.58 40.43 -9.87
CA LEU A 190 -9.41 39.11 -10.47
C LEU A 190 -8.55 39.22 -11.74
N LYS A 191 -7.29 39.61 -11.51
CA LYS A 191 -6.20 39.66 -12.47
C LYS A 191 -5.72 38.24 -12.70
N VAL A 192 -6.08 37.66 -13.84
CA VAL A 192 -5.67 36.31 -14.20
C VAL A 192 -4.41 36.38 -15.04
N SER A 193 -3.36 35.74 -14.54
CA SER A 193 -2.10 35.55 -15.24
C SER A 193 -1.96 34.14 -15.82
N ALA A 194 -1.07 33.99 -16.79
CA ALA A 194 -0.76 32.69 -17.39
C ALA A 194 -0.03 31.80 -16.39
N GLN A 195 -0.47 30.54 -16.22
CA GLN A 195 0.19 29.59 -15.31
C GLN A 195 1.43 28.94 -15.93
N PHE A 196 1.58 29.02 -17.26
CA PHE A 196 2.70 28.47 -18.01
C PHE A 196 2.89 29.21 -19.34
N ASP A 197 4.07 29.08 -19.94
CA ASP A 197 4.36 29.62 -21.27
C ASP A 197 3.51 28.91 -22.34
N GLY A 198 2.71 29.68 -23.06
CA GLY A 198 1.70 29.13 -23.95
C GLY A 198 1.37 30.03 -25.13
N ARG A 199 0.34 29.62 -25.85
CA ARG A 199 -0.34 30.38 -26.89
C ARG A 199 -1.82 30.41 -26.56
N VAL A 200 -2.41 31.58 -26.66
CA VAL A 200 -3.86 31.74 -26.50
C VAL A 200 -4.56 31.02 -27.65
N GLY A 201 -5.45 30.08 -27.32
CA GLY A 201 -6.30 29.38 -28.26
C GLY A 201 -7.46 30.25 -28.68
N SER A 202 -8.48 30.31 -27.84
CA SER A 202 -9.70 31.09 -28.08
C SER A 202 -9.96 32.08 -26.95
N VAL A 203 -10.47 33.25 -27.32
CA VAL A 203 -10.96 34.29 -26.42
C VAL A 203 -12.46 34.43 -26.70
N TYR A 204 -13.27 33.88 -25.80
CA TYR A 204 -14.72 33.71 -26.03
C TYR A 204 -15.54 34.98 -25.82
N PHE A 205 -14.96 36.00 -25.19
CA PHE A 205 -15.66 37.22 -24.78
C PHE A 205 -14.88 38.48 -25.09
N LYS A 206 -15.58 39.60 -25.13
CA LYS A 206 -15.02 40.94 -25.30
C LYS A 206 -15.07 41.75 -24.01
N PRO A 207 -14.21 42.78 -23.87
CA PRO A 207 -14.34 43.75 -22.78
C PRO A 207 -15.75 44.34 -22.71
N GLY A 208 -16.32 44.40 -21.51
CA GLY A 208 -17.68 44.84 -21.21
C GLY A 208 -18.75 43.74 -21.24
N GLU A 209 -18.43 42.51 -21.63
CA GLU A 209 -19.40 41.41 -21.63
C GLU A 209 -19.54 40.76 -20.24
N LEU A 210 -20.75 40.32 -19.91
CA LEU A 210 -21.06 39.56 -18.70
C LEU A 210 -20.93 38.06 -18.98
N VAL A 211 -20.09 37.39 -18.21
CA VAL A 211 -19.80 35.96 -18.31
C VAL A 211 -20.55 35.21 -17.24
N SER A 212 -21.25 34.14 -17.63
CA SER A 212 -21.93 33.25 -16.69
C SER A 212 -20.95 32.35 -15.92
N PRO A 213 -21.32 31.87 -14.72
CA PRO A 213 -20.51 30.90 -13.98
C PRO A 213 -20.07 29.70 -14.82
N PHE A 214 -18.83 29.25 -14.61
CA PHE A 214 -18.17 28.12 -15.25
C PHE A 214 -17.96 28.24 -16.76
N GLN A 215 -18.36 29.35 -17.38
CA GLN A 215 -18.13 29.56 -18.81
C GLN A 215 -16.66 29.92 -19.08
N PRO A 216 -15.99 29.26 -20.03
CA PRO A 216 -14.59 29.53 -20.35
C PRO A 216 -14.44 30.89 -21.04
N ILE A 217 -13.51 31.71 -20.58
CA ILE A 217 -13.24 33.06 -21.11
C ILE A 217 -12.05 33.04 -22.07
N ILE A 218 -10.94 32.46 -21.63
CA ILE A 218 -9.72 32.32 -22.40
C ILE A 218 -9.23 30.88 -22.26
N THR A 219 -8.90 30.23 -23.37
CA THR A 219 -8.13 28.98 -23.38
C THR A 219 -6.69 29.27 -23.76
N VAL A 220 -5.75 28.71 -23.01
CA VAL A 220 -4.31 28.80 -23.29
C VAL A 220 -3.75 27.40 -23.45
N HIS A 221 -3.10 27.16 -24.57
CA HIS A 221 -2.47 25.89 -24.90
C HIS A 221 -0.96 26.01 -24.73
N SER A 222 -0.30 24.99 -24.21
CA SER A 222 1.17 24.92 -24.19
C SER A 222 1.71 24.96 -25.63
N ARG A 223 2.91 25.51 -25.85
CA ARG A 223 3.56 25.47 -27.19
C ARG A 223 4.28 24.17 -27.48
N THR A 224 4.89 23.59 -26.45
CA THR A 224 5.59 22.31 -26.53
C THR A 224 5.04 21.37 -25.45
N PRO A 225 4.93 20.07 -25.75
CA PRO A 225 4.54 19.08 -24.74
C PRO A 225 5.63 19.02 -23.67
N ARG A 226 5.29 19.40 -22.44
CA ARG A 226 6.20 19.31 -21.27
C ARG A 226 6.03 18.00 -20.50
N TYR A 227 5.01 17.22 -20.83
CA TYR A 227 4.74 15.97 -20.18
C TYR A 227 4.14 14.95 -21.15
N ILE A 228 4.23 13.68 -20.79
CA ILE A 228 3.67 12.55 -21.54
C ILE A 228 2.72 11.81 -20.61
N LYS A 229 1.54 11.51 -21.14
CA LYS A 229 0.59 10.58 -20.51
C LYS A 229 0.96 9.18 -20.96
N GLY A 230 1.72 8.47 -20.13
CA GLY A 230 2.07 7.06 -20.32
C GLY A 230 0.98 6.14 -19.81
N TYR A 231 0.82 4.98 -20.44
CA TYR A 231 -0.10 3.94 -20.00
C TYR A 231 0.66 2.63 -19.86
N ILE A 232 0.77 2.15 -18.63
CA ILE A 232 1.31 0.83 -18.34
C ILE A 232 0.16 -0.15 -18.33
N HIS A 233 0.25 -1.23 -19.10
CA HIS A 233 -0.80 -2.23 -19.14
C HIS A 233 -0.98 -2.90 -17.77
N GLU A 234 -2.22 -3.18 -17.37
CA GLU A 234 -2.55 -3.77 -16.07
C GLU A 234 -1.77 -5.07 -15.77
N ASN A 235 -1.56 -5.88 -16.82
CA ASN A 235 -0.88 -7.17 -16.75
C ASN A 235 0.66 -7.06 -16.74
N ILE A 236 1.23 -5.85 -16.71
CA ILE A 236 2.68 -5.63 -16.67
C ILE A 236 3.09 -5.23 -15.25
N LEU A 237 3.85 -6.10 -14.59
CA LEU A 237 4.56 -5.79 -13.34
C LEU A 237 5.58 -4.68 -13.61
N ASN A 238 5.27 -3.47 -13.15
CA ASN A 238 6.12 -2.31 -13.42
C ASN A 238 6.59 -1.63 -12.13
N ASP A 239 7.91 -1.62 -11.93
CA ASP A 239 8.60 -1.06 -10.76
C ASP A 239 8.76 0.47 -10.85
N VAL A 240 8.03 1.14 -11.74
CA VAL A 240 8.13 2.59 -11.92
C VAL A 240 7.81 3.31 -10.62
N LYS A 241 8.77 4.11 -10.14
CA LYS A 241 8.61 4.99 -8.97
C LYS A 241 8.48 6.44 -9.40
N VAL A 242 7.75 7.21 -8.59
CA VAL A 242 7.77 8.68 -8.71
C VAL A 242 9.21 9.15 -8.49
N GLY A 243 9.69 10.05 -9.35
CA GLY A 243 11.06 10.55 -9.36
C GLY A 243 12.05 9.73 -10.19
N GLN A 244 11.64 8.60 -10.79
CA GLN A 244 12.53 7.79 -11.63
C GLN A 244 12.81 8.49 -12.98
N ALA A 245 14.07 8.50 -13.40
CA ALA A 245 14.47 8.97 -14.73
C ALA A 245 14.07 7.95 -15.81
N VAL A 246 13.54 8.44 -16.92
CA VAL A 246 13.07 7.66 -18.06
C VAL A 246 13.50 8.32 -19.36
N TRP A 247 13.51 7.55 -20.45
CA TRP A 247 13.93 8.00 -21.77
C TRP A 247 12.75 7.91 -22.74
N VAL A 248 12.50 8.95 -23.52
CA VAL A 248 11.34 9.04 -24.40
C VAL A 248 11.80 9.10 -25.85
N LYS A 249 11.18 8.31 -26.72
CA LYS A 249 11.40 8.36 -28.16
C LYS A 249 10.09 8.53 -28.91
N SER A 250 10.07 9.37 -29.95
CA SER A 250 8.97 9.40 -30.91
C SER A 250 8.89 8.07 -31.67
N ILE A 251 7.67 7.60 -31.93
CA ILE A 251 7.42 6.43 -32.79
C ILE A 251 7.30 6.86 -34.27
N ALA A 252 6.97 8.13 -34.52
CA ALA A 252 6.70 8.66 -35.85
C ALA A 252 7.97 9.18 -36.56
N SER A 253 8.95 9.71 -35.82
CA SER A 253 10.21 10.18 -36.40
C SER A 253 11.21 9.04 -36.59
N ASN A 254 11.93 9.05 -37.72
CA ASN A 254 12.86 7.99 -38.13
C ASN A 254 13.88 7.66 -37.02
N GLN A 255 14.37 6.41 -37.03
CA GLN A 255 15.19 5.76 -35.99
C GLN A 255 16.42 6.53 -35.46
N HIS A 256 16.79 7.67 -36.03
CA HIS A 256 18.02 8.45 -35.77
C HIS A 256 17.86 9.63 -34.80
N GLU A 257 16.67 9.91 -34.27
CA GLU A 257 16.52 10.93 -33.22
C GLU A 257 16.94 10.38 -31.84
N LYS A 258 17.75 11.18 -31.12
CA LYS A 258 18.24 10.87 -29.78
C LYS A 258 17.08 10.78 -28.80
N PRO A 259 17.08 9.80 -27.87
CA PRO A 259 16.05 9.70 -26.85
C PRO A 259 16.10 10.91 -25.92
N PHE A 260 14.93 11.42 -25.56
CA PHE A 260 14.75 12.56 -24.67
C PHE A 260 14.71 12.09 -23.21
N LYS A 261 15.31 12.86 -22.30
CA LYS A 261 15.28 12.53 -20.88
C LYS A 261 14.02 13.11 -20.21
N GLY A 262 13.36 12.28 -19.41
CA GLY A 262 12.21 12.66 -18.60
C GLY A 262 12.29 12.06 -17.20
N VAL A 263 11.40 12.52 -16.33
CA VAL A 263 11.25 12.02 -14.96
C VAL A 263 9.78 11.69 -14.71
N VAL A 264 9.52 10.56 -14.07
CA VAL A 264 8.18 10.17 -13.65
C VAL A 264 7.70 11.13 -12.58
N GLU A 265 6.75 11.99 -12.92
CA GLU A 265 6.19 13.01 -12.04
C GLU A 265 5.09 12.42 -11.15
N SER A 266 4.22 11.58 -11.71
CA SER A 266 3.16 10.94 -10.95
C SER A 266 2.74 9.58 -11.52
N LEU A 267 2.22 8.74 -10.63
CA LEU A 267 1.64 7.44 -10.94
C LEU A 267 0.17 7.47 -10.55
N GLY A 268 -0.73 7.16 -11.48
CA GLY A 268 -2.15 6.99 -11.19
C GLY A 268 -2.35 5.83 -10.23
N ASN A 269 -3.25 5.99 -9.25
CA ASN A 269 -3.63 4.95 -8.29
C ASN A 269 -4.82 4.10 -8.76
N ARG A 270 -5.28 4.29 -10.00
CA ARG A 270 -6.41 3.60 -10.62
C ARG A 270 -6.04 3.07 -12.00
N ILE A 271 -6.73 2.02 -12.41
CA ILE A 271 -6.66 1.46 -13.76
C ILE A 271 -7.67 2.20 -14.63
N VAL A 272 -7.24 2.65 -15.81
CA VAL A 272 -8.05 3.38 -16.79
C VAL A 272 -7.96 2.70 -18.15
N GLU A 273 -8.97 2.88 -18.98
CA GLU A 273 -8.93 2.37 -20.35
C GLU A 273 -7.91 3.16 -21.19
N TYR A 274 -7.20 2.47 -22.08
CA TYR A 274 -6.27 3.08 -23.03
C TYR A 274 -7.01 4.06 -23.94
N PRO A 275 -6.43 5.23 -24.24
CA PRO A 275 -6.93 6.10 -25.30
C PRO A 275 -7.02 5.33 -26.62
N GLU A 276 -8.06 5.57 -27.42
CA GLU A 276 -8.29 4.88 -28.71
C GLU A 276 -7.04 4.87 -29.60
N ARG A 277 -6.30 5.98 -29.61
CA ARG A 277 -5.07 6.11 -30.38
C ARG A 277 -3.98 5.12 -29.95
N LEU A 278 -3.91 4.72 -28.68
CA LEU A 278 -2.93 3.75 -28.18
C LEU A 278 -3.42 2.30 -28.27
N LYS A 279 -4.71 2.06 -28.53
CA LYS A 279 -5.24 0.71 -28.73
C LYS A 279 -4.74 0.15 -30.07
N LYS A 280 -4.32 -1.12 -30.06
CA LYS A 280 -3.95 -1.85 -31.29
C LYS A 280 -5.19 -2.14 -32.17
N ASN A 281 -6.36 -2.28 -31.53
CA ASN A 281 -7.66 -2.36 -32.18
C ASN A 281 -8.65 -1.47 -31.38
N PRO A 282 -9.28 -0.46 -31.99
CA PRO A 282 -10.21 0.45 -31.30
C PRO A 282 -11.39 -0.27 -30.61
N LEU A 283 -11.80 -1.43 -31.13
CA LEU A 283 -12.95 -2.22 -30.64
C LEU A 283 -12.64 -3.12 -29.44
N VAL A 284 -11.36 -3.26 -29.07
CA VAL A 284 -10.95 -4.12 -27.94
C VAL A 284 -10.56 -3.21 -26.78
N PRO A 285 -11.24 -3.29 -25.62
CA PRO A 285 -10.87 -2.51 -24.45
C PRO A 285 -9.50 -2.99 -23.95
N ALA A 286 -8.61 -2.06 -23.66
CA ALA A 286 -7.31 -2.32 -23.06
C ALA A 286 -7.19 -1.43 -21.83
N TRP A 287 -6.72 -1.98 -20.73
CA TRP A 287 -6.71 -1.32 -19.42
C TRP A 287 -5.27 -1.13 -18.93
N GLY A 288 -5.00 -0.01 -18.28
CA GLY A 288 -3.68 0.30 -17.78
C GLY A 288 -3.64 1.37 -16.71
N ARG A 289 -2.52 1.42 -16.00
CA ARG A 289 -2.20 2.47 -15.03
C ARG A 289 -1.63 3.68 -15.77
N GLU A 290 -2.28 4.83 -15.58
CA GLU A 290 -1.80 6.10 -16.13
C GLU A 290 -0.53 6.56 -15.40
N ILE A 291 0.44 7.06 -16.15
CA ILE A 291 1.67 7.69 -15.64
C ILE A 291 1.82 9.06 -16.27
N ARG A 292 2.27 10.04 -15.47
CA ARG A 292 2.74 11.32 -15.99
C ARG A 292 4.26 11.37 -15.97
N VAL A 293 4.87 11.51 -17.14
CA VAL A 293 6.31 11.71 -17.30
C VAL A 293 6.55 13.17 -17.67
N ARG A 294 7.33 13.90 -16.86
CA ARG A 294 7.77 15.26 -17.16
C ARG A 294 9.04 15.23 -18.00
N LEU A 295 9.06 15.94 -19.11
CA LEU A 295 10.24 16.08 -19.97
C LEU A 295 11.21 17.09 -19.35
N GLU A 296 12.51 16.79 -19.34
CA GLU A 296 13.53 17.69 -18.81
C GLU A 296 13.96 18.75 -19.82
N THR A 297 13.86 18.46 -21.12
CA THR A 297 14.28 19.36 -22.20
C THR A 297 13.08 20.07 -22.81
N LEU A 298 13.20 21.39 -23.03
CA LEU A 298 12.11 22.27 -23.49
C LEU A 298 12.01 22.38 -25.02
N ASP A 299 13.11 22.16 -25.73
CA ASP A 299 13.20 22.26 -27.20
C ASP A 299 13.10 20.86 -27.81
N GLN A 300 11.88 20.33 -27.89
CA GLN A 300 11.60 18.98 -28.38
C GLN A 300 10.73 19.05 -29.63
N PRO A 301 11.03 18.29 -30.70
CA PRO A 301 10.24 18.28 -31.93
C PRO A 301 8.89 17.53 -31.80
N LEU A 302 8.48 17.16 -30.58
CA LEU A 302 7.26 16.39 -30.35
C LEU A 302 6.01 17.23 -30.61
N LEU A 303 5.05 16.66 -31.34
CA LEU A 303 3.72 17.22 -31.55
C LEU A 303 2.77 16.81 -30.42
N PHE A 304 1.78 17.65 -30.11
CA PHE A 304 0.70 17.26 -29.20
C PHE A 304 -0.06 16.06 -29.75
N GLY A 305 -0.39 15.09 -28.88
CA GLY A 305 -1.08 13.89 -29.32
C GLY A 305 -0.17 12.85 -30.01
N GLU A 306 1.12 13.14 -30.19
CA GLU A 306 2.07 12.22 -30.80
C GLU A 306 2.31 10.99 -29.92
N LYS A 307 2.41 9.82 -30.56
CA LYS A 307 2.71 8.56 -29.87
C LYS A 307 4.19 8.46 -29.58
N VAL A 308 4.51 8.22 -28.31
CA VAL A 308 5.88 8.07 -27.84
C VAL A 308 6.05 6.73 -27.12
N GLN A 309 7.27 6.22 -27.17
CA GLN A 309 7.71 5.05 -26.41
C GLN A 309 8.62 5.54 -25.28
N VAL A 310 8.29 5.17 -24.05
CA VAL A 310 9.03 5.58 -22.85
C VAL A 310 9.79 4.37 -22.31
N PHE A 311 11.11 4.46 -22.17
CA PHE A 311 12.03 3.44 -21.69
C PHE A 311 12.51 3.73 -20.26
N LEU A 312 12.70 2.69 -19.46
CA LEU A 312 13.18 2.80 -18.07
C LEU A 312 14.72 2.87 -17.98
N GLU A 313 15.44 2.48 -19.03
CA GLU A 313 16.91 2.48 -19.11
C GLU A 313 17.38 3.13 -20.43
N ASN A 314 18.62 3.65 -20.46
CA ASN A 314 19.14 4.36 -21.63
C ASN A 314 19.36 3.37 -22.80
N PRO A 315 18.70 3.56 -23.96
CA PRO A 315 18.83 2.63 -25.07
C PRO A 315 20.23 2.61 -25.72
N GLU A 316 21.06 3.66 -25.58
CA GLU A 316 22.36 3.76 -26.27
C GLU A 316 23.48 2.88 -25.67
N HIS A 317 23.41 2.50 -24.39
CA HIS A 317 24.41 1.61 -23.75
C HIS A 317 24.13 0.12 -23.93
N SER A 318 23.07 -0.21 -24.67
CA SER A 318 22.56 -1.56 -24.84
C SER A 318 22.90 -2.11 -26.24
N SER A 319 24.03 -1.77 -26.84
CA SER A 319 24.29 -2.07 -28.27
C SER A 319 24.89 -3.45 -28.57
N GLN A 320 25.05 -4.36 -27.60
CA GLN A 320 25.55 -5.73 -27.84
C GLN A 320 24.47 -6.82 -28.03
N TRP A 321 23.17 -6.51 -27.85
CA TRP A 321 22.09 -7.51 -27.98
C TRP A 321 21.30 -7.46 -29.31
N PHE A 322 21.52 -6.46 -30.15
CA PHE A 322 20.65 -6.19 -31.31
C PHE A 322 21.06 -6.86 -32.62
N SER A 323 22.26 -7.42 -32.75
CA SER A 323 22.77 -7.90 -34.05
C SER A 323 22.21 -9.24 -34.51
N ILE A 324 21.07 -9.66 -33.98
CA ILE A 324 20.49 -10.93 -34.38
C ILE A 324 19.03 -10.75 -34.85
N PHE A 325 18.27 -9.70 -34.47
CA PHE A 325 16.81 -9.61 -34.66
C PHE A 325 16.33 -9.15 -36.05
N GLY A 326 17.16 -9.29 -37.08
CA GLY A 326 16.88 -8.76 -38.42
C GLY A 326 16.72 -9.84 -39.47
N GLU A 327 15.60 -10.60 -39.44
CA GLU A 327 14.89 -11.12 -40.63
C GLU A 327 13.82 -12.13 -40.21
N ALA A 328 12.57 -11.68 -40.12
CA ALA A 328 11.37 -12.48 -40.40
C ALA A 328 10.11 -11.61 -40.20
N ARG A 329 9.93 -10.61 -41.07
CA ARG A 329 8.61 -10.01 -41.30
C ARG A 329 7.97 -10.73 -42.49
N ALA A 330 7.17 -11.76 -42.22
CA ALA A 330 6.05 -12.13 -43.08
C ALA A 330 5.13 -13.13 -42.38
N SER A 331 3.83 -12.85 -42.49
CA SER A 331 2.67 -13.68 -42.13
C SER A 331 2.29 -13.74 -40.64
N GLY A 332 1.10 -13.21 -40.36
CA GLY A 332 0.47 -13.23 -39.06
C GLY A 332 -0.20 -14.58 -38.76
N ARG A 333 -0.04 -15.02 -37.51
CA ARG A 333 -0.97 -15.80 -36.70
C ARG A 333 -0.40 -15.86 -35.28
N ASN A 334 -1.28 -15.76 -34.28
CA ASN A 334 -0.95 -15.89 -32.86
C ASN A 334 0.00 -17.07 -32.60
N VAL A 335 1.19 -16.82 -32.05
CA VAL A 335 2.04 -17.84 -31.45
C VAL A 335 2.63 -17.26 -30.17
N LEU A 336 2.08 -17.67 -29.03
CA LEU A 336 2.81 -17.72 -27.75
C LEU A 336 4.17 -18.34 -28.04
N LYS A 337 5.30 -17.68 -27.72
CA LYS A 337 6.58 -18.41 -27.81
C LYS A 337 6.48 -19.60 -26.86
N LYS A 338 6.61 -20.78 -27.46
CA LYS A 338 6.59 -22.07 -26.79
C LYS A 338 7.77 -22.08 -25.82
N GLN A 339 7.51 -22.12 -24.50
CA GLN A 339 8.53 -22.47 -23.51
C GLN A 339 9.15 -23.81 -23.95
N MET A 340 10.45 -23.80 -24.28
CA MET A 340 11.14 -25.02 -24.69
C MET A 340 11.63 -25.77 -23.44
N PHE A 341 10.83 -26.74 -23.01
CA PHE A 341 11.25 -27.74 -22.04
C PHE A 341 12.16 -28.76 -22.72
N THR A 342 13.20 -29.21 -22.02
CA THR A 342 14.09 -30.27 -22.52
C THR A 342 13.69 -31.59 -21.87
N GLU A 343 13.60 -32.66 -22.66
CA GLU A 343 13.30 -34.00 -22.14
C GLU A 343 14.53 -34.56 -21.42
N ILE A 344 14.31 -35.25 -20.30
CA ILE A 344 15.35 -35.99 -19.60
C ILE A 344 15.58 -37.29 -20.37
N GLU A 345 16.83 -37.53 -20.74
CA GLU A 345 17.24 -38.71 -21.51
C GLU A 345 18.04 -39.68 -20.64
N SER A 346 18.31 -40.88 -21.16
CA SER A 346 19.18 -41.86 -20.51
C SER A 346 20.30 -42.26 -21.46
N SER A 347 21.55 -42.15 -20.99
CA SER A 347 22.73 -42.66 -21.70
C SER A 347 22.99 -44.14 -21.40
N SER A 348 22.35 -44.68 -20.36
CA SER A 348 22.50 -46.07 -19.94
C SER A 348 21.42 -46.94 -20.58
N ALA A 349 21.83 -47.93 -21.38
CA ALA A 349 20.89 -48.91 -21.98
C ALA A 349 20.08 -49.69 -20.92
N SER A 350 20.52 -49.69 -19.67
CA SER A 350 19.86 -50.37 -18.55
C SER A 350 18.80 -49.51 -17.83
N ILE A 351 18.71 -48.22 -18.16
CA ILE A 351 17.80 -47.23 -17.55
C ILE A 351 16.91 -46.66 -18.66
N ASN A 352 15.59 -46.69 -18.45
CA ASN A 352 14.62 -46.13 -19.38
C ASN A 352 14.05 -44.85 -18.79
N ALA A 353 14.40 -43.70 -19.38
CA ALA A 353 14.02 -42.37 -18.90
C ALA A 353 12.50 -42.14 -18.86
N ASN A 354 11.73 -42.80 -19.74
CA ASN A 354 10.26 -42.72 -19.74
C ASN A 354 9.61 -43.34 -18.48
N LYS A 355 10.37 -44.08 -17.67
CA LYS A 355 9.91 -44.67 -16.41
C LYS A 355 10.42 -43.90 -15.18
N ILE A 356 10.93 -42.70 -15.40
CA ILE A 356 11.46 -41.84 -14.34
C ILE A 356 10.53 -40.65 -14.23
N GLU A 357 9.71 -40.68 -13.19
CA GLU A 357 8.79 -39.62 -12.79
C GLU A 357 9.54 -38.75 -11.78
N ALA A 358 10.07 -37.62 -12.25
CA ALA A 358 10.97 -36.76 -11.49
C ALA A 358 10.20 -36.00 -10.42
N SER A 359 10.55 -36.20 -9.16
CA SER A 359 9.88 -35.58 -8.00
C SER A 359 10.77 -34.57 -7.27
N GLY A 360 12.10 -34.76 -7.27
CA GLY A 360 13.03 -33.83 -6.61
C GLY A 360 14.39 -33.78 -7.30
N ILE A 361 15.13 -32.69 -7.13
CA ILE A 361 16.47 -32.53 -7.74
C ILE A 361 17.42 -31.77 -6.82
N LEU A 362 18.69 -32.19 -6.77
CA LEU A 362 19.73 -31.56 -5.96
C LEU A 362 21.02 -31.41 -6.78
N TRP A 363 21.60 -30.21 -6.82
CA TRP A 363 22.92 -29.99 -7.41
C TRP A 363 24.05 -30.47 -6.49
N ASN A 364 24.97 -31.29 -7.00
CA ASN A 364 26.18 -31.68 -6.29
C ASN A 364 27.42 -30.96 -6.87
N PRO A 365 27.89 -29.89 -6.21
CA PRO A 365 29.00 -29.09 -6.74
C PRO A 365 30.34 -29.80 -6.75
N LYS A 366 30.51 -30.87 -5.95
CA LYS A 366 31.79 -31.60 -5.85
C LYS A 366 32.10 -32.51 -7.04
N GLU A 367 31.05 -33.06 -7.64
CA GLU A 367 31.15 -34.04 -8.73
C GLU A 367 30.38 -33.55 -9.98
N GLU A 368 29.97 -32.28 -10.00
CA GLU A 368 29.36 -31.53 -11.12
C GLU A 368 28.15 -32.20 -11.80
N HIS A 369 27.29 -32.85 -11.03
CA HIS A 369 26.05 -33.46 -11.52
C HIS A 369 24.88 -33.20 -10.58
N TYR A 370 23.67 -33.53 -11.03
CA TYR A 370 22.47 -33.53 -10.21
C TYR A 370 22.19 -34.93 -9.65
N LEU A 371 21.66 -34.97 -8.43
CA LEU A 371 20.94 -36.12 -7.90
C LEU A 371 19.45 -35.89 -8.14
N LEU A 372 18.85 -36.73 -8.97
CA LEU A 372 17.44 -36.68 -9.33
C LEU A 372 16.69 -37.78 -8.57
N VAL A 373 15.63 -37.42 -7.89
CA VAL A 373 14.75 -38.34 -7.19
C VAL A 373 13.52 -38.64 -8.03
N SER A 374 13.06 -39.88 -7.96
CA SER A 374 11.83 -40.35 -8.59
C SER A 374 10.89 -40.98 -7.57
N ASP A 375 9.61 -40.65 -7.68
CA ASP A 375 8.53 -41.20 -6.86
C ASP A 375 8.32 -42.70 -7.11
N GLU A 376 8.46 -43.15 -8.36
CA GLU A 376 8.46 -44.56 -8.71
C GLU A 376 9.84 -45.23 -8.55
N GLN A 377 9.84 -46.44 -7.99
CA GLN A 377 11.05 -47.27 -7.94
C GLN A 377 11.31 -47.91 -9.30
N TYR A 378 12.40 -47.50 -9.95
CA TYR A 378 12.87 -48.18 -11.15
C TYR A 378 13.42 -49.56 -10.80
N LYS A 379 12.84 -50.59 -11.43
CA LYS A 379 13.17 -52.02 -11.19
C LYS A 379 13.14 -52.43 -9.71
N ARG A 380 12.33 -51.76 -8.88
CA ARG A 380 12.19 -52.03 -7.42
C ARG A 380 13.47 -51.85 -6.59
N GLN A 381 14.46 -51.11 -7.10
CA GLN A 381 15.78 -50.97 -6.44
C GLN A 381 16.30 -49.53 -6.39
N THR A 382 15.96 -48.69 -7.37
CA THR A 382 16.53 -47.34 -7.47
C THR A 382 15.44 -46.29 -7.60
N SER A 383 15.50 -45.29 -6.72
CA SER A 383 14.67 -44.07 -6.77
C SER A 383 15.51 -42.80 -6.83
N ILE A 384 16.83 -42.91 -6.94
CA ILE A 384 17.76 -41.78 -7.06
C ILE A 384 18.70 -42.01 -8.23
N PHE A 385 18.82 -41.04 -9.12
CA PHE A 385 19.59 -41.10 -10.35
C PHE A 385 20.64 -40.00 -10.39
N ILE A 386 21.76 -40.27 -11.04
CA ILE A 386 22.75 -39.25 -11.41
C ILE A 386 22.33 -38.69 -12.77
N MET A 387 22.08 -37.39 -12.80
CA MET A 387 21.73 -36.64 -14.02
C MET A 387 22.83 -35.62 -14.32
N GLU A 388 23.43 -35.73 -15.50
CA GLU A 388 24.40 -34.78 -16.01
C GLU A 388 23.76 -33.41 -16.28
N GLU A 389 24.58 -32.37 -16.45
CA GLU A 389 24.10 -31.00 -16.69
C GLU A 389 23.13 -30.87 -17.89
N ALA A 390 23.34 -31.70 -18.92
CA ALA A 390 22.53 -31.73 -20.13
C ALA A 390 21.20 -32.51 -19.99
N GLY A 391 20.80 -32.88 -18.76
CA GLY A 391 19.57 -33.64 -18.52
C GLY A 391 19.67 -35.11 -18.90
N VAL A 392 20.88 -35.66 -18.96
CA VAL A 392 21.13 -37.05 -19.33
C VAL A 392 21.40 -37.86 -18.07
N ILE A 393 20.60 -38.90 -17.85
CA ILE A 393 20.79 -39.84 -16.75
C ILE A 393 21.92 -40.81 -17.10
N SER A 394 22.93 -40.87 -16.23
CA SER A 394 24.12 -41.71 -16.43
C SER A 394 24.12 -42.95 -15.54
N ALA A 395 23.60 -42.86 -14.32
CA ALA A 395 23.55 -43.98 -13.40
C ALA A 395 22.36 -43.92 -12.43
N GLY A 396 22.02 -45.06 -11.85
CA GLY A 396 21.10 -45.18 -10.73
C GLY A 396 21.85 -45.51 -9.44
N LEU A 397 21.47 -44.90 -8.33
CA LEU A 397 22.05 -45.22 -7.02
C LEU A 397 21.32 -46.41 -6.40
N ALA A 398 22.10 -47.38 -5.92
CA ALA A 398 21.58 -48.46 -5.12
C ALA A 398 21.44 -47.98 -3.67
N LEU A 399 20.21 -48.03 -3.18
CA LEU A 399 19.88 -47.95 -1.77
C LEU A 399 19.69 -49.39 -1.24
N ASP A 400 19.81 -49.59 0.07
CA ASP A 400 19.54 -50.89 0.69
C ASP A 400 18.08 -51.35 0.42
N ALA A 401 17.88 -52.67 0.27
CA ALA A 401 16.70 -53.25 -0.37
C ALA A 401 15.33 -53.07 0.36
N ASP A 402 15.30 -52.39 1.52
CA ASP A 402 14.09 -52.17 2.32
C ASP A 402 13.72 -50.69 2.55
N ASP A 403 14.32 -49.80 1.77
CA ASP A 403 14.57 -48.44 2.23
C ASP A 403 13.41 -47.47 2.20
N ILE A 404 12.88 -47.12 1.03
CA ILE A 404 11.89 -46.05 0.93
C ILE A 404 11.23 -46.09 -0.45
N ASN A 405 9.93 -45.83 -0.51
CA ASN A 405 9.19 -45.73 -1.77
C ASN A 405 8.56 -44.34 -1.82
N ASP A 406 8.27 -43.86 -3.03
CA ASP A 406 7.51 -42.62 -3.21
C ASP A 406 8.28 -41.42 -2.65
N LEU A 407 9.54 -41.30 -3.10
CA LEU A 407 10.39 -40.19 -2.70
C LEU A 407 9.90 -38.92 -3.39
N GLU A 408 9.71 -37.85 -2.62
CA GLU A 408 9.12 -36.60 -3.10
C GLU A 408 10.10 -35.45 -3.15
N SER A 409 11.09 -35.42 -2.24
CA SER A 409 12.05 -34.33 -2.18
C SER A 409 13.42 -34.78 -1.72
N ILE A 410 14.42 -33.96 -2.06
CA ILE A 410 15.83 -34.15 -1.76
C ILE A 410 16.47 -32.84 -1.30
N SER A 411 17.29 -32.89 -0.26
CA SER A 411 18.07 -31.74 0.20
C SER A 411 19.41 -32.16 0.77
N ARG A 412 20.27 -31.19 1.10
CA ARG A 412 21.60 -31.45 1.64
C ARG A 412 21.95 -30.44 2.72
N ASP A 413 22.49 -30.94 3.82
CA ASP A 413 23.10 -30.13 4.87
C ASP A 413 24.37 -30.81 5.39
N GLY A 414 25.48 -30.07 5.37
CA GLY A 414 26.79 -30.60 5.69
C GLY A 414 27.19 -31.82 4.83
N GLY A 415 27.47 -32.94 5.49
CA GLY A 415 27.92 -34.18 4.86
C GLY A 415 26.81 -35.12 4.39
N TYR A 416 25.56 -34.87 4.76
CA TYR A 416 24.44 -35.76 4.50
C TYR A 416 23.53 -35.22 3.40
N VAL A 417 23.05 -36.13 2.56
CA VAL A 417 21.90 -35.94 1.67
C VAL A 417 20.68 -36.50 2.39
N TYR A 418 19.57 -35.78 2.32
CA TYR A 418 18.30 -36.14 2.95
C TYR A 418 17.26 -36.35 1.87
N VAL A 419 16.43 -37.38 2.02
CA VAL A 419 15.29 -37.66 1.14
C VAL A 419 14.06 -38.01 1.96
N LEU A 420 12.90 -37.58 1.47
CA LEU A 420 11.61 -37.74 2.16
C LEU A 420 10.64 -38.52 1.28
N SER A 421 9.91 -39.47 1.87
CA SER A 421 8.77 -40.12 1.20
C SER A 421 7.49 -39.33 1.41
N SER A 422 6.56 -39.36 0.45
CA SER A 422 5.24 -38.76 0.66
C SER A 422 4.55 -39.41 1.86
N LEU A 423 4.00 -38.59 2.74
CA LEU A 423 3.22 -39.06 3.89
C LEU A 423 1.74 -39.30 3.54
N SER A 424 1.41 -39.35 2.26
CA SER A 424 0.03 -39.51 1.78
C SER A 424 -0.53 -40.92 2.01
N HIS A 425 -1.82 -41.02 2.29
CA HIS A 425 -2.52 -42.29 2.37
C HIS A 425 -2.80 -42.83 0.96
N ASN A 426 -2.76 -44.15 0.77
CA ASN A 426 -3.10 -44.74 -0.52
C ASN A 426 -4.62 -44.69 -0.80
N LYS A 427 -5.04 -45.08 -2.03
CA LYS A 427 -6.46 -45.15 -2.46
C LYS A 427 -7.38 -45.99 -1.55
N HIS A 428 -6.81 -46.83 -0.67
CA HIS A 428 -7.54 -47.65 0.31
C HIS A 428 -7.43 -47.09 1.74
N GLY A 429 -6.98 -45.85 1.91
CA GLY A 429 -6.88 -45.16 3.20
C GLY A 429 -5.81 -45.72 4.15
N ARG A 430 -4.81 -46.46 3.64
CA ARG A 430 -3.71 -47.04 4.42
C ARG A 430 -2.38 -46.33 4.13
N LEU A 431 -1.65 -45.96 5.19
CA LEU A 431 -0.28 -45.44 5.10
C LEU A 431 0.74 -46.58 5.24
N LYS A 432 1.43 -46.92 4.14
CA LYS A 432 2.41 -48.03 4.09
C LYS A 432 3.67 -47.67 4.89
N ARG A 433 4.33 -48.66 5.52
CA ARG A 433 5.58 -48.46 6.28
C ARG A 433 6.69 -47.77 5.46
N LYS A 434 6.78 -48.06 4.16
CA LYS A 434 7.78 -47.50 3.24
C LYS A 434 7.50 -46.04 2.79
N ARG A 435 6.33 -45.48 3.11
CA ARG A 435 5.88 -44.10 2.83
C ARG A 435 5.76 -43.26 4.12
N LYS A 436 6.66 -43.51 5.08
CA LYS A 436 6.66 -42.85 6.40
C LYS A 436 8.02 -42.29 6.76
N LYS A 437 8.97 -42.28 5.83
CA LYS A 437 10.38 -42.18 6.17
C LYS A 437 10.97 -40.83 5.79
N LEU A 438 11.81 -40.34 6.69
CA LEU A 438 12.87 -39.40 6.35
C LEU A 438 14.18 -40.19 6.44
N MET A 439 14.95 -40.19 5.36
CA MET A 439 16.22 -40.92 5.27
C MET A 439 17.36 -39.94 5.04
N ARG A 440 18.54 -40.26 5.58
CA ARG A 440 19.78 -39.57 5.28
C ARG A 440 20.89 -40.55 4.92
N PHE A 441 21.82 -40.10 4.09
CA PHE A 441 23.01 -40.85 3.72
C PHE A 441 24.15 -39.92 3.29
N ARG A 442 25.38 -40.43 3.31
CA ARG A 442 26.52 -39.77 2.68
C ARG A 442 26.68 -40.25 1.26
N TYR A 443 26.96 -39.31 0.37
CA TYR A 443 27.19 -39.55 -1.04
C TYR A 443 28.61 -39.13 -1.42
N GLN A 444 29.37 -40.07 -2.00
CA GLN A 444 30.70 -39.81 -2.56
C GLN A 444 31.03 -40.82 -3.66
N SER A 445 31.52 -40.33 -4.79
CA SER A 445 31.99 -41.15 -5.92
C SER A 445 30.95 -42.18 -6.36
N GLN A 446 29.71 -41.72 -6.57
CA GLN A 446 28.57 -42.54 -6.97
C GLN A 446 28.17 -43.66 -5.99
N ARG A 447 28.63 -43.58 -4.73
CA ARG A 447 28.31 -44.56 -3.68
C ARG A 447 27.59 -43.91 -2.50
N VAL A 448 26.64 -44.66 -1.96
CA VAL A 448 25.89 -44.34 -0.75
C VAL A 448 26.58 -45.00 0.44
N THR A 449 26.78 -44.26 1.53
CA THR A 449 27.38 -44.72 2.79
C THR A 449 26.66 -44.10 3.98
N GLU A 450 26.84 -44.66 5.18
CA GLU A 450 26.27 -44.13 6.44
C GLU A 450 24.76 -43.85 6.36
N GLN A 451 24.00 -44.81 5.84
CA GLN A 451 22.56 -44.67 5.66
C GLN A 451 21.80 -44.83 6.99
N GLN A 452 20.83 -43.94 7.23
CA GLN A 452 19.95 -43.97 8.40
C GLN A 452 18.56 -43.47 8.02
N ASP A 453 17.52 -44.02 8.65
CA ASP A 453 16.13 -43.58 8.46
C ASP A 453 15.36 -43.46 9.77
N ILE A 454 14.32 -42.62 9.76
CA ILE A 454 13.37 -42.46 10.87
C ILE A 454 11.93 -42.52 10.37
N ASP A 455 10.99 -42.94 11.23
CA ASP A 455 9.55 -42.85 10.96
C ASP A 455 9.06 -41.42 11.23
N LEU A 456 9.01 -40.61 10.17
CA LEU A 456 8.56 -39.22 10.21
C LEU A 456 7.08 -39.11 10.63
N TYR A 457 6.24 -40.09 10.28
CA TYR A 457 4.86 -40.09 10.75
C TYR A 457 4.77 -40.25 12.27
N ALA A 458 5.61 -41.12 12.85
CA ALA A 458 5.72 -41.27 14.30
C ALA A 458 6.21 -39.96 14.96
N VAL A 459 7.16 -39.25 14.33
CA VAL A 459 7.62 -37.93 14.78
C VAL A 459 6.48 -36.91 14.81
N LEU A 460 5.72 -36.77 13.73
CA LEU A 460 4.57 -35.85 13.67
C LEU A 460 3.47 -36.23 14.67
N LYS A 461 3.23 -37.52 14.87
CA LYS A 461 2.28 -38.03 15.87
C LYS A 461 2.75 -37.78 17.31
N GLN A 462 4.05 -37.75 17.56
CA GLN A 462 4.59 -37.38 18.85
C GLN A 462 4.42 -35.88 19.10
N LEU A 463 4.66 -35.05 18.08
CA LEU A 463 4.40 -33.60 18.13
C LEU A 463 2.93 -33.30 18.39
N SER A 464 1.99 -34.01 17.76
CA SER A 464 0.54 -33.80 17.95
C SER A 464 0.05 -34.10 19.37
N LYS A 465 0.80 -34.91 20.14
CA LYS A 465 0.45 -35.34 21.50
C LYS A 465 1.10 -34.52 22.61
N GLN A 466 1.81 -33.45 22.27
CA GLN A 466 2.43 -32.60 23.29
C GLN A 466 1.36 -31.94 24.18
N SER A 467 1.62 -31.88 25.49
CA SER A 467 0.64 -31.42 26.50
C SER A 467 0.19 -29.96 26.31
N LYS A 468 1.04 -29.12 25.70
CA LYS A 468 0.74 -27.73 25.40
C LYS A 468 0.03 -27.63 24.05
N LYS A 469 -1.28 -27.34 24.07
CA LYS A 469 -2.07 -27.11 22.85
C LYS A 469 -1.66 -25.80 22.17
N THR A 470 -0.88 -25.91 21.09
CA THR A 470 -0.50 -24.80 20.20
C THR A 470 -1.20 -24.94 18.85
N SER A 471 -1.14 -23.90 18.00
CA SER A 471 -1.68 -23.97 16.64
C SER A 471 -1.10 -25.14 15.83
N LEU A 472 0.17 -25.48 16.05
CA LEU A 472 0.82 -26.63 15.40
C LEU A 472 0.24 -27.96 15.89
N THR A 473 0.11 -28.15 17.21
CA THR A 473 -0.37 -29.42 17.75
C THR A 473 -1.82 -29.68 17.35
N LEU A 474 -2.66 -28.65 17.34
CA LEU A 474 -4.06 -28.73 16.87
C LEU A 474 -4.13 -29.06 15.38
N PHE A 475 -3.31 -28.41 14.54
CA PHE A 475 -3.22 -28.72 13.11
C PHE A 475 -2.83 -30.18 12.87
N LEU A 476 -1.77 -30.65 13.53
CA LEU A 476 -1.29 -32.03 13.38
C LEU A 476 -2.30 -33.05 13.92
N GLU A 477 -2.95 -32.77 15.05
CA GLU A 477 -3.99 -33.63 15.63
C GLU A 477 -5.15 -33.81 14.64
N GLN A 478 -5.67 -32.71 14.08
CA GLN A 478 -6.74 -32.74 13.09
C GLN A 478 -6.31 -33.49 11.82
N ALA A 479 -5.14 -33.15 11.26
CA ALA A 479 -4.65 -33.77 10.02
C ALA A 479 -4.42 -35.29 10.16
N ILE A 480 -3.99 -35.75 11.34
CA ILE A 480 -3.84 -37.17 11.66
C ILE A 480 -5.20 -37.87 11.76
N ILE A 481 -6.19 -37.25 12.43
CA ILE A 481 -7.54 -37.78 12.58
C ILE A 481 -8.22 -37.92 11.21
N GLU A 482 -8.14 -36.87 10.39
CA GLU A 482 -8.72 -36.81 9.05
C GLU A 482 -7.95 -37.63 8.01
N ARG A 483 -6.76 -38.12 8.36
CA ARG A 483 -5.83 -38.84 7.46
C ARG A 483 -5.46 -38.01 6.22
N SER A 484 -5.39 -36.68 6.39
CA SER A 484 -5.15 -35.71 5.32
C SER A 484 -3.69 -35.29 5.17
N LEU A 485 -2.79 -35.81 6.01
CA LEU A 485 -1.35 -35.50 5.94
C LEU A 485 -0.76 -35.87 4.57
N ASP A 486 -0.17 -34.88 3.92
CA ASP A 486 0.55 -35.00 2.66
C ASP A 486 1.71 -33.99 2.64
N ILE A 487 2.94 -34.50 2.58
CA ILE A 487 4.17 -33.71 2.63
C ILE A 487 5.00 -34.13 1.43
N GLU A 488 5.32 -33.17 0.58
CA GLU A 488 6.15 -33.40 -0.61
C GLU A 488 7.42 -32.56 -0.61
N SER A 489 7.43 -31.45 0.13
CA SER A 489 8.57 -30.55 0.18
C SER A 489 9.32 -30.65 1.51
N HIS A 490 10.66 -30.77 1.44
CA HIS A 490 11.52 -30.64 2.61
C HIS A 490 12.82 -29.90 2.30
N LEU A 491 13.38 -29.29 3.34
CA LEU A 491 14.70 -28.68 3.29
C LEU A 491 15.40 -28.87 4.62
N VAL A 492 16.62 -29.40 4.61
CA VAL A 492 17.50 -29.33 5.79
C VAL A 492 18.44 -28.16 5.62
N LEU A 493 18.46 -27.26 6.60
CA LEU A 493 19.32 -26.07 6.61
C LEU A 493 19.80 -25.81 8.03
N ASN A 494 21.12 -25.75 8.21
CA ASN A 494 21.75 -25.44 9.50
C ASN A 494 21.25 -26.35 10.64
N ASN A 495 21.25 -27.67 10.41
CA ASN A 495 20.74 -28.68 11.34
C ASN A 495 19.23 -28.53 11.71
N ALA A 496 18.45 -27.75 10.98
CA ALA A 496 16.99 -27.68 11.14
C ALA A 496 16.29 -28.31 9.92
N LEU A 497 15.23 -29.08 10.17
CA LEU A 497 14.41 -29.69 9.13
C LEU A 497 13.15 -28.85 8.92
N TYR A 498 12.99 -28.34 7.71
CA TYR A 498 11.79 -27.65 7.25
C TYR A 498 10.92 -28.64 6.48
N LEU A 499 9.62 -28.69 6.80
CA LEU A 499 8.65 -29.57 6.16
C LEU A 499 7.48 -28.75 5.62
N GLY A 500 7.26 -28.83 4.32
CA GLY A 500 6.19 -28.15 3.59
C GLY A 500 5.02 -29.08 3.30
N PHE A 501 3.84 -28.74 3.78
CA PHE A 501 2.63 -29.54 3.61
C PHE A 501 1.99 -29.25 2.26
N LYS A 502 1.85 -30.28 1.41
CA LYS A 502 1.02 -30.22 0.20
C LYS A 502 -0.46 -30.15 0.59
N SER A 503 -0.85 -30.93 1.60
CA SER A 503 -2.15 -30.88 2.26
C SER A 503 -2.07 -31.47 3.69
N PRO A 504 -3.01 -31.13 4.59
CA PRO A 504 -4.08 -30.14 4.43
C PRO A 504 -3.53 -28.71 4.46
N PHE A 505 -4.31 -27.76 3.92
CA PHE A 505 -4.05 -26.34 4.12
C PHE A 505 -4.39 -25.94 5.56
N LEU A 506 -3.72 -24.91 6.07
CA LEU A 506 -4.13 -24.25 7.31
C LEU A 506 -5.26 -23.26 6.98
N GLY A 507 -6.46 -23.52 7.49
CA GLY A 507 -7.65 -22.75 7.09
C GLY A 507 -8.16 -23.20 5.71
N ALA A 508 -8.48 -22.26 4.83
CA ALA A 508 -9.03 -22.58 3.51
C ALA A 508 -7.95 -22.68 2.40
N ASP A 509 -6.87 -21.90 2.48
CA ASP A 509 -6.00 -21.62 1.34
C ASP A 509 -4.49 -21.53 1.66
N LYS A 510 -4.08 -21.64 2.94
CA LYS A 510 -2.68 -21.40 3.33
C LYS A 510 -1.86 -22.67 3.40
N THR A 511 -0.76 -22.71 2.65
CA THR A 511 0.27 -23.76 2.80
C THR A 511 1.00 -23.56 4.11
N LEU A 512 1.19 -24.64 4.87
CA LEU A 512 1.95 -24.63 6.12
C LEU A 512 3.38 -25.13 5.89
N ILE A 513 4.36 -24.44 6.46
CA ILE A 513 5.73 -24.92 6.58
C ILE A 513 6.13 -24.91 8.06
N ILE A 514 6.53 -26.07 8.57
CA ILE A 514 7.00 -26.22 9.94
C ILE A 514 8.52 -26.37 9.98
N LYS A 515 9.12 -26.00 11.11
CA LYS A 515 10.54 -26.20 11.38
C LYS A 515 10.69 -27.12 12.58
N VAL A 516 11.28 -28.29 12.35
CA VAL A 516 11.74 -29.21 13.39
C VAL A 516 13.19 -28.85 13.73
N THR A 517 13.44 -28.55 15.00
CA THR A 517 14.78 -28.16 15.46
C THR A 517 15.65 -29.40 15.65
N ASP A 518 16.91 -29.31 15.23
CA ASP A 518 17.95 -30.33 15.45
C ASP A 518 17.62 -31.69 14.81
N VAL A 519 17.77 -31.74 13.48
CA VAL A 519 17.55 -32.97 12.71
C VAL A 519 18.54 -34.08 13.11
N ASN A 520 19.76 -33.73 13.50
CA ASN A 520 20.74 -34.72 13.96
C ASN A 520 20.28 -35.43 15.23
N ALA A 521 19.78 -34.66 16.22
CA ALA A 521 19.22 -35.23 17.44
C ALA A 521 17.98 -36.11 17.16
N LEU A 522 17.19 -35.75 16.15
CA LEU A 522 16.04 -36.54 15.70
C LEU A 522 16.46 -37.93 15.19
N PHE A 523 17.49 -38.01 14.35
CA PHE A 523 18.08 -39.29 13.93
C PHE A 523 18.74 -40.05 15.09
N GLY A 524 19.15 -39.34 16.14
CA GLY A 524 19.61 -39.94 17.41
C GLY A 524 18.49 -40.45 18.32
N GLY A 525 17.22 -40.32 17.93
CA GLY A 525 16.06 -40.78 18.72
C GLY A 525 15.56 -39.79 19.78
N THR A 526 16.01 -38.54 19.73
CA THR A 526 15.57 -37.49 20.67
C THR A 526 14.13 -37.07 20.36
N ALA A 527 13.36 -36.72 21.40
CA ALA A 527 12.01 -36.22 21.23
C ALA A 527 11.97 -34.94 20.36
N PRO A 528 11.08 -34.87 19.35
CA PRO A 528 11.04 -33.76 18.41
C PRO A 528 10.52 -32.48 19.06
N LYS A 529 11.11 -31.36 18.67
CA LYS A 529 10.62 -30.01 18.96
C LYS A 529 10.39 -29.29 17.63
N ALA A 530 9.23 -28.68 17.46
CA ALA A 530 8.86 -28.04 16.22
C ALA A 530 7.99 -26.81 16.45
N GLU A 531 8.03 -25.89 15.49
CA GLU A 531 7.20 -24.70 15.43
C GLU A 531 6.68 -24.47 14.00
N ILE A 532 5.62 -23.68 13.88
CA ILE A 532 5.21 -23.17 12.57
C ILE A 532 6.25 -22.13 12.15
N TRP A 533 6.98 -22.41 11.07
CA TRP A 533 7.94 -21.46 10.54
C TRP A 533 7.22 -20.38 9.75
N ARG A 534 6.41 -20.77 8.76
CA ARG A 534 5.64 -19.86 7.92
C ARG A 534 4.33 -20.47 7.45
N THR A 535 3.38 -19.59 7.18
CA THR A 535 2.14 -19.88 6.43
C THR A 535 2.17 -19.05 5.15
N ILE A 536 2.01 -19.67 3.99
CA ILE A 536 2.20 -19.03 2.70
C ILE A 536 0.94 -19.19 1.85
N ASN A 537 0.48 -18.07 1.28
CA ASN A 537 -0.63 -18.05 0.34
C ASN A 537 -0.06 -18.22 -1.08
N LEU A 538 -0.11 -19.44 -1.60
CA LEU A 538 0.32 -19.76 -2.96
C LEU A 538 -0.94 -19.79 -3.82
N HIS A 539 -1.24 -18.74 -4.59
CA HIS A 539 -2.45 -18.66 -5.42
C HIS A 539 -2.10 -18.64 -6.90
N ASP A 540 -2.96 -19.23 -7.73
CA ASP A 540 -2.88 -19.12 -9.19
C ASP A 540 -3.05 -17.63 -9.58
N PRO A 541 -2.08 -17.01 -10.28
CA PRO A 541 -2.15 -15.58 -10.63
C PRO A 541 -3.32 -15.20 -11.53
N GLU A 542 -3.89 -16.16 -12.28
CA GLU A 542 -5.01 -15.93 -13.20
C GLU A 542 -6.35 -16.21 -12.53
N SER A 543 -6.49 -17.34 -11.81
CA SER A 543 -7.77 -17.73 -11.21
C SER A 543 -7.93 -17.34 -9.74
N GLY A 544 -6.84 -17.06 -9.03
CA GLY A 544 -6.84 -16.81 -7.59
C GLY A 544 -7.00 -18.05 -6.71
N GLU A 545 -7.13 -19.24 -7.31
CA GLU A 545 -7.32 -20.51 -6.59
C GLU A 545 -6.06 -20.92 -5.82
N PRO A 546 -6.18 -21.59 -4.66
CA PRO A 546 -5.03 -22.07 -3.91
C PRO A 546 -4.25 -23.14 -4.67
N MET A 547 -2.94 -22.98 -4.69
CA MET A 547 -1.96 -23.91 -5.26
C MET A 547 -1.27 -24.67 -4.12
N ARG A 548 -0.86 -25.89 -4.44
CA ARG A 548 -0.16 -26.78 -3.50
C ARG A 548 1.34 -26.59 -3.62
N LEU A 549 2.05 -26.54 -2.50
CA LEU A 549 3.52 -26.55 -2.51
C LEU A 549 4.03 -27.92 -2.97
N SER A 550 4.88 -27.93 -4.01
CA SER A 550 5.55 -29.14 -4.48
C SER A 550 6.99 -29.21 -3.94
N ASP A 551 7.76 -28.12 -3.99
CA ASP A 551 9.14 -28.11 -3.49
C ASP A 551 9.61 -26.76 -2.92
N MET A 552 10.69 -26.78 -2.15
CA MET A 552 11.31 -25.59 -1.57
C MET A 552 12.82 -25.72 -1.46
N ILE A 553 13.53 -24.62 -1.75
CA ILE A 553 14.98 -24.52 -1.51
C ILE A 553 15.35 -23.17 -0.93
N GLN A 554 16.53 -23.11 -0.33
CA GLN A 554 17.17 -21.89 0.11
C GLN A 554 18.59 -21.83 -0.45
N SER A 555 18.97 -20.70 -1.02
CA SER A 555 20.36 -20.38 -1.35
C SER A 555 20.65 -18.92 -1.03
N GLY A 556 21.81 -18.63 -0.44
CA GLY A 556 22.25 -17.26 -0.20
C GLY A 556 21.29 -16.41 0.64
N GLY A 557 20.50 -17.00 1.54
CA GLY A 557 19.47 -16.28 2.31
C GLY A 557 18.11 -16.16 1.60
N GLN A 558 18.03 -16.51 0.31
CA GLN A 558 16.84 -16.38 -0.52
C GLN A 558 16.08 -17.70 -0.57
N TRP A 559 14.76 -17.62 -0.45
CA TRP A 559 13.88 -18.80 -0.46
C TRP A 559 13.14 -18.90 -1.78
N PHE A 560 13.03 -20.11 -2.30
CA PHE A 560 12.27 -20.41 -3.51
C PHE A 560 11.25 -21.47 -3.20
N PHE A 561 10.04 -21.28 -3.72
CA PHE A 561 8.94 -22.24 -3.60
C PHE A 561 8.43 -22.60 -4.99
N LEU A 562 8.17 -23.87 -5.21
CA LEU A 562 7.40 -24.36 -6.35
C LEU A 562 5.98 -24.68 -5.90
N SER A 563 5.01 -24.27 -6.70
CA SER A 563 3.62 -24.64 -6.47
C SER A 563 2.95 -25.19 -7.71
N VAL A 564 2.03 -26.12 -7.52
CA VAL A 564 1.26 -26.79 -8.58
C VAL A 564 -0.24 -26.57 -8.36
N SER A 565 -0.98 -26.42 -9.46
CA SER A 565 -2.43 -26.24 -9.42
C SER A 565 -3.12 -27.51 -8.91
N HIS A 566 -4.23 -27.32 -8.18
CA HIS A 566 -5.09 -28.44 -7.81
C HIS A 566 -6.01 -28.90 -8.95
N SER A 567 -6.23 -28.05 -9.95
CA SER A 567 -7.17 -28.28 -11.06
C SER A 567 -6.66 -29.29 -12.10
N SER A 568 -7.56 -29.74 -12.97
CA SER A 568 -7.22 -30.62 -14.11
C SER A 568 -6.27 -29.97 -15.12
N VAL A 569 -6.18 -28.64 -15.13
CA VAL A 569 -5.25 -27.88 -15.97
C VAL A 569 -3.92 -27.81 -15.24
N LYS A 570 -2.92 -28.57 -15.71
CA LYS A 570 -1.56 -28.56 -15.17
C LYS A 570 -0.98 -27.14 -15.29
N LYS A 571 -0.76 -26.47 -14.17
CA LYS A 571 -0.08 -25.19 -14.07
C LYS A 571 0.85 -25.21 -12.87
N SER A 572 2.02 -24.62 -13.02
CA SER A 572 3.00 -24.50 -11.94
C SER A 572 3.56 -23.09 -11.87
N VAL A 573 3.98 -22.68 -10.68
CA VAL A 573 4.55 -21.36 -10.44
C VAL A 573 5.80 -21.48 -9.57
N LEU A 574 6.86 -20.79 -9.99
CA LEU A 574 8.06 -20.58 -9.21
C LEU A 574 7.97 -19.23 -8.50
N TRP A 575 8.16 -19.26 -7.19
CA TRP A 575 8.10 -18.09 -6.31
C TRP A 575 9.46 -17.81 -5.68
N HIS A 576 9.76 -16.53 -5.50
CA HIS A 576 10.83 -16.02 -4.65
C HIS A 576 10.21 -15.44 -3.38
N TYR A 577 10.67 -15.91 -2.23
CA TYR A 577 10.21 -15.45 -0.93
C TYR A 577 11.33 -14.74 -0.18
N LEU A 578 11.00 -13.55 0.33
CA LEU A 578 11.87 -12.73 1.18
C LEU A 578 11.38 -12.85 2.63
N PRO A 579 12.05 -13.65 3.48
CA PRO A 579 11.54 -13.98 4.81
C PRO A 579 11.47 -12.80 5.78
N GLU A 580 12.33 -11.80 5.60
CA GLU A 580 12.37 -10.59 6.44
C GLU A 580 11.19 -9.65 6.15
N GLU A 581 10.82 -9.51 4.87
CA GLU A 581 9.70 -8.67 4.44
C GLU A 581 8.35 -9.42 4.46
N GLY A 582 8.38 -10.76 4.60
CA GLY A 582 7.21 -11.61 4.44
C GLY A 582 6.63 -11.57 3.02
N ARG A 583 7.41 -11.12 2.03
CA ARG A 583 6.95 -10.87 0.67
C ARG A 583 7.20 -12.08 -0.22
N LEU A 584 6.14 -12.53 -0.90
CA LEU A 584 6.19 -13.56 -1.94
C LEU A 584 6.09 -12.89 -3.32
N LYS A 585 7.00 -13.23 -4.23
CA LYS A 585 7.04 -12.70 -5.60
C LYS A 585 7.08 -13.86 -6.59
N MET A 586 6.19 -13.85 -7.58
CA MET A 586 6.24 -14.81 -8.68
C MET A 586 7.46 -14.50 -9.57
N ILE A 587 8.26 -15.52 -9.85
CA ILE A 587 9.40 -15.45 -10.79
C ILE A 587 8.94 -15.89 -12.18
N GLN A 588 8.30 -17.06 -12.25
CA GLN A 588 7.97 -17.70 -13.52
C GLN A 588 6.73 -18.57 -13.36
N GLN A 589 5.88 -18.58 -14.39
CA GLN A 589 4.76 -19.51 -14.53
C GLN A 589 5.06 -20.53 -15.64
N PHE A 590 4.64 -21.77 -15.41
CA PHE A 590 4.78 -22.89 -16.32
C PHE A 590 3.40 -23.46 -16.65
N LEU A 591 3.06 -23.49 -17.93
CA LEU A 591 1.75 -23.91 -18.42
C LEU A 591 1.82 -25.33 -19.00
N GLY A 592 0.85 -26.18 -18.65
CA GLY A 592 0.74 -27.55 -19.15
C GLY A 592 1.64 -28.57 -18.46
N VAL A 593 2.43 -28.17 -17.47
CA VAL A 593 3.42 -29.01 -16.77
C VAL A 593 3.28 -28.89 -15.26
N LYS A 594 3.68 -29.95 -14.54
CA LYS A 594 3.77 -29.97 -13.07
C LYS A 594 5.22 -29.85 -12.66
N ALA A 595 5.59 -28.76 -12.01
CA ALA A 595 6.94 -28.56 -11.49
C ALA A 595 7.03 -29.26 -10.13
N GLU A 596 7.84 -30.30 -10.04
CA GLU A 596 7.93 -31.13 -8.84
C GLU A 596 9.22 -30.87 -8.06
N GLY A 597 10.34 -30.55 -8.71
CA GLY A 597 11.62 -30.34 -8.03
C GLY A 597 12.37 -29.09 -8.47
N ILE A 598 13.12 -28.46 -7.56
CA ILE A 598 13.99 -27.32 -7.85
C ILE A 598 15.39 -27.46 -7.24
N ALA A 599 16.42 -27.13 -8.02
CA ALA A 599 17.79 -27.02 -7.55
C ALA A 599 18.38 -25.66 -7.92
N TYR A 600 19.26 -25.15 -7.06
CA TYR A 600 20.08 -23.98 -7.38
C TYR A 600 21.54 -24.35 -7.58
N ARG A 601 22.10 -23.89 -8.70
CA ARG A 601 23.52 -23.98 -9.04
C ARG A 601 24.18 -22.62 -8.88
N SER A 602 24.88 -22.45 -7.76
CA SER A 602 25.49 -21.16 -7.39
C SER A 602 26.57 -20.71 -8.37
N GLU A 603 27.37 -21.63 -8.93
CA GLU A 603 28.53 -21.32 -9.78
C GLU A 603 28.11 -20.70 -11.12
N LYS A 604 26.94 -21.11 -11.63
CA LYS A 604 26.37 -20.61 -12.89
C LYS A 604 25.20 -19.66 -12.68
N SER A 605 24.78 -19.44 -11.44
CA SER A 605 23.57 -18.66 -11.12
C SER A 605 22.36 -19.19 -11.90
N LEU A 606 22.08 -20.49 -11.77
CA LEU A 606 20.98 -21.18 -12.47
C LEU A 606 20.04 -21.86 -11.49
N LEU A 607 18.74 -21.64 -11.66
CA LEU A 607 17.68 -22.46 -11.06
C LEU A 607 17.25 -23.52 -12.06
N THR A 608 17.39 -24.79 -11.71
CA THR A 608 16.94 -25.91 -12.53
C THR A 608 15.67 -26.48 -11.92
N VAL A 609 14.60 -26.51 -12.73
CA VAL A 609 13.30 -27.05 -12.35
C VAL A 609 13.05 -28.32 -13.16
N VAL A 610 12.59 -29.38 -12.48
CA VAL A 610 12.15 -30.62 -13.12
C VAL A 610 10.63 -30.73 -13.11
N PHE A 611 10.09 -31.34 -14.16
CA PHE A 611 8.67 -31.43 -14.40
C PHE A 611 8.24 -32.88 -14.63
N ASP A 612 7.19 -33.29 -13.92
CA ASP A 612 6.53 -34.56 -14.14
C ASP A 612 5.44 -34.45 -15.23
N GLU A 613 5.51 -35.39 -16.18
CA GLU A 613 4.53 -35.55 -17.25
C GLU A 613 3.53 -36.69 -16.96
N GLY A 614 3.92 -37.66 -16.13
CA GLY A 614 3.24 -38.91 -15.87
C GLY A 614 3.02 -39.77 -17.12
N ASN A 615 2.31 -40.89 -16.96
CA ASN A 615 1.85 -41.76 -18.06
C ASN A 615 2.98 -42.31 -18.95
N ASN A 616 4.10 -42.74 -18.36
CA ASN A 616 5.28 -43.25 -19.08
C ASN A 616 5.87 -42.27 -20.12
N LYS A 617 5.79 -40.96 -19.86
CA LYS A 617 6.49 -39.94 -20.63
C LYS A 617 7.75 -39.53 -19.88
N SER A 618 8.82 -39.24 -20.61
CA SER A 618 10.03 -38.71 -20.00
C SER A 618 9.72 -37.40 -19.29
N SER A 619 10.17 -37.32 -18.04
CA SER A 619 10.20 -36.08 -17.28
C SER A 619 11.00 -35.03 -18.04
N LYS A 620 10.73 -33.75 -17.76
CA LYS A 620 11.38 -32.63 -18.42
C LYS A 620 12.14 -31.79 -17.43
N TYR A 621 13.06 -30.96 -17.92
CA TYR A 621 13.71 -29.95 -17.12
C TYR A 621 13.82 -28.61 -17.86
N LEU A 622 14.01 -27.55 -17.07
CA LEU A 622 14.29 -26.20 -17.55
C LEU A 622 15.30 -25.55 -16.61
N SER A 623 16.35 -24.95 -17.15
CA SER A 623 17.30 -24.13 -16.38
C SER A 623 17.06 -22.66 -16.65
N ILE A 624 16.88 -21.88 -15.59
CA ILE A 624 16.52 -20.47 -15.61
C ILE A 624 17.67 -19.68 -14.98
N PRO A 625 18.28 -18.72 -15.69
CA PRO A 625 19.25 -17.80 -15.10
C PRO A 625 18.65 -17.03 -13.93
N PHE A 626 19.31 -17.12 -12.77
CA PHE A 626 18.92 -16.43 -11.55
C PHE A 626 20.16 -15.94 -10.81
N ARG A 627 20.37 -14.62 -10.82
CA ARG A 627 21.46 -13.99 -10.07
C ARG A 627 21.03 -13.70 -8.65
N GLU A 628 21.76 -14.28 -7.70
CA GLU A 628 21.64 -13.91 -6.29
C GLU A 628 21.84 -12.40 -6.10
N TYR A 629 20.99 -11.81 -5.29
CA TYR A 629 21.14 -10.43 -4.88
C TYR A 629 22.23 -10.40 -3.80
N LYS A 630 23.49 -10.22 -4.21
CA LYS A 630 24.57 -9.92 -3.25
C LYS A 630 24.28 -8.53 -2.69
N GLY A 631 23.64 -8.48 -1.53
CA GLY A 631 23.55 -7.25 -0.74
C GLY A 631 24.94 -6.65 -0.60
N LYS A 632 25.07 -5.34 -0.79
CA LYS A 632 26.28 -4.62 -0.41
C LYS A 632 26.53 -4.91 1.07
N SER A 633 27.55 -5.69 1.35
CA SER A 633 28.17 -5.79 2.67
C SER A 633 28.67 -4.42 3.11
#